data_AF-A0A943D8Q2-F1
#
_entry.id   AF-A0A943D8Q2-F1
#
_cell.length_a   1.000
_cell.length_b   1.000
_cell.length_c   1.000
_cell.angle_alpha   90.00
_cell.angle_beta   90.00
_cell.angle_gamma   90.00
#
_symmetry.space_group_name_H-M   'P 1'
#
loop_
_entity.id
_entity.type
_entity.pdbx_description
1 polymer ?
#
loop_
_entity_poly.entity_id
_entity_poly.type
_entity_poly.pdbx_seq_one_letter_code
_entity_poly.pdbx_strand_id
1 'polypeptide(L)'
;MQKCSLCGGRVVNGRCEECGMPIPPEHTYTLRGESAHYHRVNGEDVLHRVRPTGSRPKVDGYDEEERTAHVHESGTDRHNAPRPAVRTARVEHHIEAPSRRRRSANVAWLIIVVALFLILPMLQVLLQREIFSSVSEPVPEFSEEQAIEADSNAYDDLRGTVPAAGADWDGDLTAGLYTVGQDLPEGTYTIQCAESNTSIDLHIVSDEHGVEIYEDLSSNDYDAIDSERDDVSLPTGTVLFLSGNGTLYFHSSNAQVDALPTETAPNPLVGDAAYTLSDSDESLYLLVGEDIEPGVYDVTCTAGTGYFSFVLPMENTRTMYCSAWLYGDPDYVDTLRHITLTEDTEVTLSNYSDMDFTVTLTPSETVYVHE
;
A
#
# COMPACT_ATOMS: atom_id res chain seq x y z
N MET A 1 20.64 -38.48 -11.46
CA MET A 1 19.81 -37.95 -12.57
C MET A 1 19.08 -36.74 -12.03
N GLN A 2 19.31 -35.55 -12.58
CA GLN A 2 18.52 -34.37 -12.23
C GLN A 2 17.09 -34.56 -12.78
N LYS A 3 16.10 -34.18 -11.97
CA LYS A 3 14.69 -34.15 -12.35
C LYS A 3 14.27 -32.70 -12.50
N CYS A 4 13.29 -32.44 -13.36
CA CYS A 4 12.73 -31.10 -13.52
C CYS A 4 12.06 -30.65 -12.21
N SER A 5 12.37 -29.44 -11.75
CA SER A 5 11.77 -28.86 -10.55
C SER A 5 10.27 -28.58 -10.70
N LEU A 6 9.76 -28.44 -11.92
CA LEU A 6 8.34 -28.14 -12.18
C LEU A 6 7.49 -29.38 -12.46
N CYS A 7 7.95 -30.29 -13.32
CA CYS A 7 7.13 -31.46 -13.71
C CYS A 7 7.70 -32.80 -13.23
N GLY A 8 8.88 -32.82 -12.60
CA GLY A 8 9.53 -34.07 -12.15
C GLY A 8 10.12 -34.94 -13.27
N GLY A 9 9.97 -34.53 -14.53
CA GLY A 9 10.45 -35.23 -15.73
C GLY A 9 11.98 -35.33 -15.83
N ARG A 10 12.46 -36.20 -16.72
CA ARG A 10 13.91 -36.44 -16.91
C ARG A 10 14.59 -35.23 -17.56
N VAL A 11 15.77 -34.88 -17.05
CA VAL A 11 16.60 -33.78 -17.57
C VAL A 11 17.78 -34.35 -18.33
N VAL A 12 17.94 -33.94 -19.59
CA VAL A 12 19.05 -34.32 -20.47
C VAL A 12 19.63 -33.04 -21.08
N ASN A 13 20.95 -32.87 -21.02
CA ASN A 13 21.66 -31.67 -21.53
C ASN A 13 21.12 -30.33 -21.00
N GLY A 14 20.76 -30.26 -19.72
CA GLY A 14 20.25 -29.03 -19.10
C GLY A 14 18.88 -28.61 -19.63
N ARG A 15 18.08 -29.56 -20.14
CA ARG A 15 16.68 -29.32 -20.54
C ARG A 15 15.80 -30.50 -20.15
N CYS A 16 14.59 -30.23 -19.67
CA CYS A 16 13.61 -31.27 -19.41
C CYS A 16 13.04 -31.82 -20.72
N GLU A 17 12.99 -33.15 -20.86
CA GLU A 17 12.42 -33.83 -22.04
C GLU A 17 10.89 -33.71 -22.14
N GLU A 18 10.21 -33.46 -21.02
CA GLU A 18 8.73 -33.41 -20.97
C GLU A 18 8.19 -31.97 -21.13
N CYS A 19 8.67 -31.02 -20.34
CA CYS A 19 8.16 -29.63 -20.36
C CYS A 19 9.04 -28.66 -21.14
N GLY A 20 10.19 -29.11 -21.67
CA GLY A 20 11.10 -28.29 -22.45
C GLY A 20 11.86 -27.22 -21.65
N MET A 21 11.71 -27.16 -20.32
CA MET A 21 12.35 -26.13 -19.49
C MET A 21 13.87 -26.30 -19.44
N PRO A 22 14.66 -25.25 -19.72
CA PRO A 22 16.11 -25.26 -19.52
C PRO A 22 16.45 -25.19 -18.02
N ILE A 23 17.36 -26.04 -17.57
CA ILE A 23 17.86 -26.11 -16.19
C ILE A 23 19.36 -25.79 -16.22
N PRO A 24 19.78 -24.66 -15.63
CA PRO A 24 21.19 -24.27 -15.61
C PRO A 24 22.04 -25.27 -14.80
N PRO A 25 23.30 -25.49 -15.19
CA PRO A 25 24.16 -26.52 -14.60
C PRO A 25 24.69 -26.20 -13.18
N GLU A 26 24.51 -24.98 -12.66
CA GLU A 26 24.98 -24.58 -11.34
C GLU A 26 23.92 -23.80 -10.54
N HIS A 27 23.95 -23.96 -9.20
CA HIS A 27 23.15 -23.22 -8.23
C HIS A 27 23.63 -21.77 -8.09
N THR A 28 23.56 -20.99 -9.15
CA THR A 28 23.86 -19.56 -9.14
C THR A 28 22.61 -18.77 -9.47
N TYR A 29 21.71 -18.67 -8.49
CA TYR A 29 20.89 -17.47 -8.38
C TYR A 29 21.74 -16.45 -7.59
N THR A 30 22.34 -15.49 -8.28
CA THR A 30 22.81 -14.27 -7.62
C THR A 30 21.60 -13.37 -7.43
N LEU A 31 20.94 -13.45 -6.27
CA LEU A 31 20.06 -12.37 -5.82
C LEU A 31 20.95 -11.14 -5.61
N ARG A 32 20.66 -10.05 -6.30
CA ARG A 32 21.33 -8.77 -6.07
C ARG A 32 21.05 -8.34 -4.62
N GLY A 33 22.10 -8.28 -3.80
CA GLY A 33 22.16 -7.37 -2.67
C GLY A 33 21.90 -7.92 -1.26
N GLU A 34 22.06 -9.21 -0.96
CA GLU A 34 22.05 -9.67 0.45
C GLU A 34 23.42 -10.23 0.86
N SER A 35 24.09 -9.59 1.82
CA SER A 35 25.26 -10.16 2.50
C SER A 35 24.84 -10.79 3.82
N ALA A 36 24.94 -12.12 3.92
CA ALA A 36 24.70 -12.86 5.16
C ALA A 36 26.03 -13.14 5.88
N HIS A 37 26.07 -12.94 7.19
CA HIS A 37 27.22 -13.31 8.04
C HIS A 37 26.74 -13.94 9.36
N TYR A 38 27.61 -14.71 10.00
CA TYR A 38 27.32 -15.40 11.25
C TYR A 38 27.81 -14.58 12.44
N HIS A 39 27.00 -14.50 13.49
CA HIS A 39 27.38 -13.97 14.81
C HIS A 39 27.30 -15.08 15.85
N ARG A 40 28.32 -15.16 16.71
CA ARG A 40 28.33 -16.13 17.80
C ARG A 40 27.72 -15.54 19.06
N VAL A 41 26.56 -16.03 19.46
CA VAL A 41 25.85 -15.61 20.68
C VAL A 41 25.64 -16.84 21.55
N ASN A 42 26.08 -16.78 22.81
CA ASN A 42 25.98 -17.89 23.77
C ASN A 42 26.55 -19.24 23.28
N GLY A 43 27.58 -19.19 22.42
CA GLY A 43 28.29 -20.37 21.94
C GLY A 43 27.76 -20.96 20.63
N GLU A 44 26.60 -20.49 20.16
CA GLU A 44 25.97 -20.89 18.90
C GLU A 44 26.15 -19.81 17.81
N ASP A 45 26.37 -20.24 16.57
CA ASP A 45 26.52 -19.34 15.43
C ASP A 45 25.14 -19.09 14.80
N VAL A 46 24.64 -17.86 14.93
CA VAL A 46 23.35 -17.43 14.40
C VAL A 46 23.57 -16.68 13.07
N LEU A 47 22.82 -17.07 12.04
CA LEU A 47 22.87 -16.45 10.72
C LEU A 47 22.09 -15.13 10.73
N HIS A 48 22.76 -14.02 10.41
CA HIS A 48 22.12 -12.71 10.28
C HIS A 48 22.11 -12.26 8.82
N ARG A 49 20.93 -11.91 8.30
CA ARG A 49 20.74 -11.30 6.96
C ARG A 49 20.43 -9.82 7.12
N VAL A 50 21.19 -8.98 6.43
CA VAL A 50 20.97 -7.53 6.40
C VAL A 50 20.73 -7.09 4.97
N ARG A 51 19.62 -6.37 4.71
CA ARG A 51 19.41 -5.63 3.47
C ARG A 51 20.26 -4.34 3.52
N PRO A 52 21.09 -4.05 2.51
CA PRO A 52 21.85 -2.80 2.49
C PRO A 52 20.87 -1.64 2.32
N THR A 53 20.90 -0.70 3.26
CA THR A 53 20.21 0.57 3.16
C THR A 53 20.69 1.29 1.91
N GLY A 54 19.78 1.55 0.97
CA GLY A 54 20.07 2.35 -0.22
C GLY A 54 20.70 3.69 0.17
N SER A 55 21.76 4.05 -0.54
CA SER A 55 22.49 5.30 -0.37
C SER A 55 21.58 6.51 -0.57
N ARG A 56 21.12 7.12 0.54
CA ARG A 56 20.52 8.46 0.54
C ARG A 56 21.60 9.48 0.13
N PRO A 57 21.35 10.39 -0.83
CA PRO A 57 22.28 11.46 -1.14
C PRO A 57 22.48 12.37 0.07
N LYS A 58 23.73 12.74 0.35
CA LYS A 58 24.09 13.72 1.39
C LYS A 58 23.65 15.10 0.91
N VAL A 59 22.71 15.74 1.62
CA VAL A 59 22.39 17.15 1.42
C VAL A 59 23.40 17.95 2.23
N ASP A 60 24.25 18.71 1.55
CA ASP A 60 25.19 19.63 2.17
C ASP A 60 24.45 20.91 2.60
N GLY A 61 24.50 21.20 3.89
CA GLY A 61 24.03 22.45 4.46
C GLY A 61 23.32 22.24 5.78
N TYR A 62 24.07 22.34 6.88
CA TYR A 62 23.73 22.98 8.15
C TYR A 62 24.83 22.61 9.15
N ASP A 63 25.51 23.63 9.67
CA ASP A 63 26.63 23.51 10.60
C ASP A 63 26.22 22.79 11.89
N GLU A 64 27.09 21.89 12.38
CA GLU A 64 26.93 21.17 13.64
C GLU A 64 27.12 22.12 14.84
N GLU A 65 26.05 22.75 15.32
CA GLU A 65 26.00 23.32 16.67
C GLU A 65 25.50 22.27 17.68
N GLU A 66 26.48 21.69 18.37
CA GLU A 66 26.51 21.33 19.79
C GLU A 66 25.15 21.38 20.55
N ARG A 67 24.35 20.30 20.47
CA ARG A 67 23.21 20.10 21.38
C ARG A 67 23.63 19.27 22.59
N THR A 68 24.02 19.96 23.64
CA THR A 68 24.19 19.44 24.99
C THR A 68 22.88 18.87 25.53
N ALA A 69 22.94 17.64 26.03
CA ALA A 69 21.83 17.02 26.76
C ALA A 69 21.72 17.64 28.16
N HIS A 70 20.64 18.35 28.42
CA HIS A 70 20.25 18.76 29.77
C HIS A 70 19.54 17.60 30.47
N VAL A 71 20.28 16.91 31.35
CA VAL A 71 19.76 15.94 32.32
C VAL A 71 19.26 16.70 33.55
N HIS A 72 17.99 16.50 33.92
CA HIS A 72 17.44 16.98 35.18
C HIS A 72 17.86 16.08 36.35
N GLU A 73 18.42 16.71 37.38
CA GLU A 73 18.88 16.11 38.63
C GLU A 73 17.78 16.23 39.71
N SER A 74 17.52 15.15 40.45
CA SER A 74 16.95 15.17 41.80
C SER A 74 17.28 13.84 42.48
N GLY A 75 18.12 13.90 43.51
CA GLY A 75 18.80 12.73 44.10
C GLY A 75 18.24 12.23 45.44
N THR A 76 18.89 11.18 45.98
CA THR A 76 19.29 11.02 47.40
C THR A 76 20.20 9.78 47.57
N ASP A 77 21.46 10.05 47.91
CA ASP A 77 22.35 9.39 48.88
C ASP A 77 22.09 7.95 49.40
N ARG A 78 23.03 7.00 49.17
CA ARG A 78 23.91 6.38 50.21
C ARG A 78 24.72 5.13 49.77
N HIS A 79 26.04 5.19 50.08
CA HIS A 79 27.04 4.16 50.48
C HIS A 79 27.84 3.29 49.46
N ASN A 80 29.15 3.66 49.35
CA ASN A 80 30.43 2.89 49.45
C ASN A 80 30.58 1.53 48.72
N ALA A 81 31.66 1.17 48.00
CA ALA A 81 33.12 1.32 48.26
C ALA A 81 33.96 0.90 46.98
N PRO A 82 35.33 0.93 46.94
CA PRO A 82 36.10 1.55 45.83
C PRO A 82 37.15 0.68 45.08
N ARG A 83 37.76 1.24 44.00
CA ARG A 83 39.19 1.21 43.52
C ARG A 83 39.39 0.90 42.00
N PRO A 84 40.54 1.21 41.36
CA PRO A 84 41.18 2.51 41.16
C PRO A 84 41.58 2.78 39.68
N ALA A 85 41.95 4.03 39.39
CA ALA A 85 42.37 4.57 38.09
C ALA A 85 43.75 4.12 37.61
N VAL A 86 43.96 4.05 36.29
CA VAL A 86 45.20 4.50 35.61
C VAL A 86 44.89 4.95 34.17
N ARG A 87 45.13 6.24 33.88
CA ARG A 87 45.38 6.79 32.53
C ARG A 87 46.84 6.54 32.16
N THR A 88 47.16 6.25 30.90
CA THR A 88 48.24 6.96 30.18
C THR A 88 48.16 6.78 28.67
N ALA A 89 48.65 7.82 28.01
CA ALA A 89 48.56 8.17 26.60
C ALA A 89 49.49 7.37 25.66
N ARG A 90 49.10 7.43 24.38
CA ARG A 90 49.77 6.99 23.16
C ARG A 90 50.99 7.86 22.83
N VAL A 91 52.08 7.24 22.36
CA VAL A 91 53.11 7.87 21.51
C VAL A 91 53.57 6.84 20.47
N GLU A 92 53.44 7.21 19.19
CA GLU A 92 53.99 6.50 18.03
C GLU A 92 55.43 6.92 17.78
N HIS A 93 56.29 5.98 17.36
CA HIS A 93 57.53 6.28 16.67
C HIS A 93 57.74 5.35 15.48
N HIS A 94 57.98 5.99 14.34
CA HIS A 94 58.39 5.44 13.04
C HIS A 94 59.62 4.53 13.11
N ILE A 95 59.64 3.54 12.22
CA ILE A 95 60.90 2.92 11.74
C ILE A 95 60.87 2.88 10.21
N GLU A 96 61.88 3.51 9.62
CA GLU A 96 62.19 3.57 8.19
C GLU A 96 62.61 2.21 7.61
N ALA A 97 62.26 2.02 6.33
CA ALA A 97 62.74 0.94 5.48
C ALA A 97 64.15 1.23 4.91
N PRO A 98 64.89 0.20 4.46
CA PRO A 98 65.94 0.39 3.47
C PRO A 98 65.59 -0.23 2.10
N SER A 99 66.02 0.54 1.11
CA SER A 99 65.86 0.45 -0.34
C SER A 99 66.38 -0.81 -1.04
N ARG A 100 65.79 -1.14 -2.20
CA ARG A 100 66.56 -1.61 -3.35
C ARG A 100 66.04 -1.09 -4.71
N ARG A 101 67.00 -0.47 -5.39
CA ARG A 101 67.11 0.21 -6.68
C ARG A 101 66.49 -0.49 -7.93
N ARG A 102 65.82 0.36 -8.72
CA ARG A 102 66.11 0.79 -10.13
C ARG A 102 65.56 0.01 -11.35
N ARG A 103 65.02 0.87 -12.25
CA ARG A 103 65.00 0.88 -13.74
C ARG A 103 63.73 0.37 -14.42
N SER A 104 62.81 1.31 -14.73
CA SER A 104 62.16 1.45 -16.06
C SER A 104 60.98 2.46 -16.06
N ALA A 105 61.07 3.58 -15.33
CA ALA A 105 59.99 4.57 -15.26
C ALA A 105 59.66 5.24 -16.61
N ASN A 106 60.60 5.23 -17.57
CA ASN A 106 60.42 5.91 -18.86
C ASN A 106 59.71 5.05 -19.91
N VAL A 107 59.62 3.72 -19.72
CA VAL A 107 58.90 2.82 -20.65
C VAL A 107 57.43 2.71 -20.24
N ALA A 108 57.15 2.62 -18.94
CA ALA A 108 55.79 2.61 -18.41
C ALA A 108 55.03 3.90 -18.75
N TRP A 109 55.68 5.06 -18.68
CA TRP A 109 55.05 6.34 -19.01
C TRP A 109 54.73 6.47 -20.52
N LEU A 110 55.60 5.96 -21.39
CA LEU A 110 55.38 5.92 -22.84
C LEU A 110 54.23 4.98 -23.23
N ILE A 111 54.08 3.84 -22.55
CA ILE A 111 52.96 2.91 -22.75
C ILE A 111 51.63 3.55 -22.33
N ILE A 112 51.60 4.30 -21.22
CA ILE A 112 50.39 4.98 -20.75
C ILE A 112 49.95 6.07 -21.74
N VAL A 113 50.90 6.86 -22.28
CA VAL A 113 50.58 7.92 -23.25
C VAL A 113 50.11 7.33 -24.58
N VAL A 114 50.73 6.25 -25.07
CA VAL A 114 50.30 5.54 -26.29
C VAL A 114 48.93 4.90 -26.10
N ALA A 115 48.67 4.28 -24.94
CA ALA A 115 47.36 3.73 -24.60
C ALA A 115 46.30 4.83 -24.55
N LEU A 116 46.56 5.96 -23.90
CA LEU A 116 45.63 7.10 -23.88
C LEU A 116 45.33 7.64 -25.29
N PHE A 117 46.33 7.73 -26.17
CA PHE A 117 46.14 8.20 -27.54
C PHE A 117 45.39 7.21 -28.44
N LEU A 118 45.43 5.90 -28.13
CA LEU A 118 44.67 4.87 -28.83
C LEU A 118 43.24 4.71 -28.28
N ILE A 119 43.04 4.94 -26.98
CA ILE A 119 41.75 4.76 -26.31
C ILE A 119 40.87 6.02 -26.44
N LEU A 120 41.45 7.24 -26.45
CA LEU A 120 40.69 8.48 -26.61
C LEU A 120 39.81 8.54 -27.87
N PRO A 121 40.31 8.23 -29.10
CA PRO A 121 39.47 8.28 -30.29
C PRO A 121 38.41 7.18 -30.30
N MET A 122 38.68 6.02 -29.71
CA MET A 122 37.69 4.94 -29.56
C MET A 122 36.58 5.33 -28.57
N LEU A 123 36.93 6.07 -27.51
CA LEU A 123 35.98 6.64 -26.55
C LEU A 123 35.14 7.78 -27.16
N GLN A 124 35.74 8.61 -28.03
CA GLN A 124 35.01 9.62 -28.81
C GLN A 124 34.04 9.00 -29.82
N VAL A 125 34.43 7.91 -30.49
CA VAL A 125 33.54 7.15 -31.39
C VAL A 125 32.39 6.47 -30.62
N LEU A 126 32.64 5.97 -29.40
CA LEU A 126 31.60 5.40 -28.54
C LEU A 126 30.65 6.47 -27.99
N LEU A 127 31.16 7.65 -27.61
CA LEU A 127 30.34 8.79 -27.18
C LEU A 127 29.53 9.41 -28.33
N GLN A 128 30.07 9.45 -29.56
CA GLN A 128 29.29 9.86 -30.74
C GLN A 128 28.24 8.82 -31.13
N ARG A 129 28.48 7.53 -30.85
CA ARG A 129 27.55 6.45 -31.15
C ARG A 129 26.31 6.44 -30.25
N GLU A 130 26.36 7.09 -29.09
CA GLU A 130 25.15 7.34 -28.27
C GLU A 130 24.40 8.63 -28.64
N ILE A 131 25.01 9.56 -29.39
CA ILE A 131 24.34 10.80 -29.84
C ILE A 131 23.83 10.71 -31.30
N PHE A 132 24.28 9.74 -32.10
CA PHE A 132 23.92 9.60 -33.53
C PHE A 132 23.29 8.25 -33.94
N SER A 133 22.80 7.43 -33.00
CA SER A 133 22.05 6.19 -33.33
C SER A 133 20.53 6.39 -33.45
N SER A 134 20.06 7.63 -33.53
CA SER A 134 18.74 7.95 -34.09
C SER A 134 18.92 9.05 -35.13
N VAL A 135 18.11 9.02 -36.20
CA VAL A 135 18.14 9.85 -37.42
C VAL A 135 19.06 9.26 -38.51
N SER A 136 18.64 8.85 -39.71
CA SER A 136 17.40 9.10 -40.47
C SER A 136 17.26 8.05 -41.60
N GLU A 137 16.08 7.45 -41.76
CA GLU A 137 15.55 7.06 -43.08
C GLU A 137 14.19 7.76 -43.25
N PRO A 138 13.85 8.29 -44.45
CA PRO A 138 12.82 9.31 -44.60
C PRO A 138 11.42 8.68 -44.62
N VAL A 139 10.66 8.91 -43.55
CA VAL A 139 9.23 8.60 -43.47
C VAL A 139 8.44 9.77 -44.09
N PRO A 140 7.41 9.52 -44.92
CA PRO A 140 6.59 10.58 -45.53
C PRO A 140 5.95 11.45 -44.45
N GLU A 141 5.78 12.75 -44.73
CA GLU A 141 5.01 13.69 -43.92
C GLU A 141 3.64 13.10 -43.53
N PHE A 142 3.58 12.44 -42.38
CA PHE A 142 2.36 12.30 -41.61
C PHE A 142 2.33 13.49 -40.67
N SER A 143 1.29 14.30 -40.86
CA SER A 143 0.93 15.40 -39.99
C SER A 143 1.09 15.01 -38.53
N GLU A 144 1.63 15.95 -37.75
CA GLU A 144 1.57 15.99 -36.28
C GLU A 144 0.10 16.09 -35.83
N GLU A 145 -0.71 15.09 -36.14
CA GLU A 145 -1.98 14.87 -35.48
C GLU A 145 -1.65 14.23 -34.14
N GLN A 146 -1.39 15.14 -33.21
CA GLN A 146 -1.37 14.97 -31.76
C GLN A 146 -1.99 13.64 -31.32
N ALA A 147 -1.12 12.66 -31.03
CA ALA A 147 -1.45 11.67 -30.01
C ALA A 147 -1.47 12.42 -28.68
N ILE A 148 -2.61 13.05 -28.39
CA ILE A 148 -3.02 13.33 -27.02
C ILE A 148 -3.28 11.93 -26.47
N GLU A 149 -2.33 11.36 -25.72
CA GLU A 149 -2.74 10.42 -24.69
C GLU A 149 -3.64 11.24 -23.76
N ALA A 150 -4.94 11.13 -23.98
CA ALA A 150 -5.93 11.73 -23.09
C ALA A 150 -5.62 11.16 -21.71
N ASP A 151 -5.39 12.06 -20.76
CA ASP A 151 -5.35 11.73 -19.34
C ASP A 151 -6.71 11.09 -19.04
N SER A 152 -6.77 9.76 -19.03
CA SER A 152 -8.01 8.99 -18.91
C SER A 152 -8.46 9.16 -17.46
N ASN A 153 -9.58 9.84 -17.25
CA ASN A 153 -10.16 9.98 -15.94
C ASN A 153 -10.60 8.57 -15.47
N ALA A 154 -10.35 8.22 -14.21
CA ALA A 154 -10.75 6.93 -13.64
C ALA A 154 -12.27 6.65 -13.81
N TYR A 155 -13.08 7.70 -13.91
CA TYR A 155 -14.53 7.61 -14.12
C TYR A 155 -14.96 7.47 -15.59
N ASP A 156 -14.03 7.57 -16.56
CA ASP A 156 -14.36 7.56 -18.00
C ASP A 156 -15.10 6.30 -18.43
N ASP A 157 -14.74 5.14 -17.85
CA ASP A 157 -15.36 3.85 -18.16
C ASP A 157 -16.83 3.76 -17.70
N LEU A 158 -17.24 4.60 -16.74
CA LEU A 158 -18.62 4.71 -16.28
C LEU A 158 -19.40 5.84 -16.97
N ARG A 159 -18.73 6.73 -17.72
CA ARG A 159 -19.41 7.86 -18.35
C ARG A 159 -20.45 7.39 -19.38
N GLY A 160 -21.67 7.93 -19.25
CA GLY A 160 -22.78 7.62 -20.16
C GLY A 160 -23.43 6.25 -19.94
N THR A 161 -23.07 5.53 -18.88
CA THR A 161 -23.79 4.32 -18.43
C THR A 161 -25.16 4.66 -17.84
N VAL A 162 -25.29 5.86 -17.25
CA VAL A 162 -26.50 6.36 -16.59
C VAL A 162 -27.39 7.16 -17.56
N PRO A 163 -28.73 7.09 -17.45
CA PRO A 163 -29.64 7.93 -18.21
C PRO A 163 -29.43 9.44 -18.00
N ALA A 164 -29.50 10.22 -19.08
CA ALA A 164 -29.33 11.68 -19.01
C ALA A 164 -30.56 12.42 -18.40
N ALA A 165 -31.72 11.77 -18.36
CA ALA A 165 -32.94 12.32 -17.78
C ALA A 165 -33.19 11.69 -16.42
N GLY A 166 -33.61 12.47 -15.43
CA GLY A 166 -33.96 12.01 -14.09
C GLY A 166 -34.50 13.16 -13.27
N ALA A 167 -34.43 13.03 -11.95
CA ALA A 167 -34.80 14.06 -11.00
C ALA A 167 -33.58 14.51 -10.18
N ASP A 168 -33.71 15.66 -9.50
CA ASP A 168 -32.73 16.08 -8.50
C ASP A 168 -32.81 15.15 -7.28
N TRP A 169 -31.65 14.75 -6.77
CA TRP A 169 -31.50 14.00 -5.53
C TRP A 169 -30.26 14.46 -4.77
N ASP A 170 -30.41 14.50 -3.45
CA ASP A 170 -29.38 14.88 -2.49
C ASP A 170 -29.35 13.85 -1.37
N GLY A 171 -28.15 13.48 -0.92
CA GLY A 171 -27.99 12.55 0.20
C GLY A 171 -26.63 12.67 0.88
N ASP A 172 -26.64 12.48 2.18
CA ASP A 172 -25.46 12.46 3.04
C ASP A 172 -25.14 11.02 3.43
N LEU A 173 -23.94 10.53 3.08
CA LEU A 173 -23.49 9.17 3.41
C LEU A 173 -22.26 9.23 4.32
N THR A 174 -22.34 8.52 5.44
CA THR A 174 -21.21 8.31 6.37
C THR A 174 -20.40 7.08 5.98
N ALA A 175 -19.39 6.70 6.77
CA ALA A 175 -18.68 5.44 6.57
C ALA A 175 -19.66 4.24 6.60
N GLY A 176 -19.49 3.30 5.67
CA GLY A 176 -20.42 2.20 5.45
C GLY A 176 -20.30 1.54 4.07
N LEU A 177 -21.19 0.59 3.81
CA LEU A 177 -21.32 -0.11 2.53
C LEU A 177 -22.67 0.24 1.90
N TYR A 178 -22.66 0.71 0.65
CA TYR A 178 -23.85 1.21 -0.04
C TYR A 178 -23.93 0.63 -1.45
N THR A 179 -25.15 0.34 -1.90
CA THR A 179 -25.42 -0.17 -3.25
C THR A 179 -26.31 0.80 -4.03
N VAL A 180 -25.86 1.16 -5.23
CA VAL A 180 -26.61 2.04 -6.14
C VAL A 180 -27.84 1.30 -6.68
N GLY A 181 -28.98 1.94 -6.61
CA GLY A 181 -30.29 1.33 -6.84
C GLY A 181 -30.92 0.73 -5.58
N GLN A 182 -30.24 0.77 -4.43
CA GLN A 182 -30.80 0.41 -3.13
C GLN A 182 -30.72 1.56 -2.13
N ASP A 183 -29.52 2.04 -1.84
CA ASP A 183 -29.25 3.08 -0.83
C ASP A 183 -29.26 4.50 -1.41
N LEU A 184 -28.84 4.61 -2.67
CA LEU A 184 -28.82 5.84 -3.45
C LEU A 184 -29.27 5.52 -4.88
N PRO A 185 -29.99 6.43 -5.56
CA PRO A 185 -30.51 6.15 -6.89
C PRO A 185 -29.39 6.05 -7.93
N GLU A 186 -29.69 5.43 -9.08
CA GLU A 186 -28.81 5.51 -10.24
C GLU A 186 -28.70 6.98 -10.69
N GLY A 187 -27.49 7.48 -10.94
CA GLY A 187 -27.31 8.91 -11.24
C GLY A 187 -25.87 9.28 -11.60
N THR A 188 -25.68 10.48 -12.13
CA THR A 188 -24.36 11.12 -12.22
C THR A 188 -24.23 12.12 -11.09
N TYR A 189 -23.15 12.03 -10.33
CA TYR A 189 -23.01 12.68 -9.04
C TYR A 189 -21.85 13.69 -9.01
N THR A 190 -22.09 14.79 -8.29
CA THR A 190 -21.06 15.56 -7.60
C THR A 190 -21.00 15.07 -6.17
N ILE A 191 -19.81 14.69 -5.72
CA ILE A 191 -19.53 14.12 -4.40
C ILE A 191 -18.54 15.04 -3.68
N GLN A 192 -18.85 15.47 -2.47
CA GLN A 192 -17.96 16.35 -1.70
C GLN A 192 -17.98 16.06 -0.21
N CYS A 193 -16.91 16.40 0.51
CA CYS A 193 -16.93 16.41 1.97
C CYS A 193 -17.99 17.40 2.49
N ALA A 194 -18.93 16.92 3.30
CA ALA A 194 -19.98 17.76 3.88
C ALA A 194 -19.47 18.65 5.02
N GLU A 195 -18.37 18.22 5.66
CA GLU A 195 -17.78 18.85 6.84
C GLU A 195 -16.32 19.24 6.56
N SER A 196 -15.78 20.19 7.34
CA SER A 196 -14.35 20.54 7.30
C SER A 196 -13.52 19.58 8.17
N ASN A 197 -12.25 19.37 7.83
CA ASN A 197 -11.34 18.51 8.59
C ASN A 197 -11.78 17.05 8.67
N THR A 198 -12.31 16.53 7.56
CA THR A 198 -12.66 15.12 7.33
C THR A 198 -11.74 14.50 6.29
N SER A 199 -11.54 13.20 6.35
CA SER A 199 -10.89 12.40 5.30
C SER A 199 -11.65 11.09 5.16
N ILE A 200 -12.08 10.80 3.95
CA ILE A 200 -12.91 9.64 3.62
C ILE A 200 -12.33 8.98 2.38
N ASP A 201 -11.97 7.71 2.53
CA ASP A 201 -11.68 6.81 1.43
C ASP A 201 -13.00 6.42 0.75
N LEU A 202 -13.06 6.62 -0.56
CA LEU A 202 -14.15 6.26 -1.45
C LEU A 202 -13.69 5.12 -2.35
N HIS A 203 -14.20 3.92 -2.09
CA HIS A 203 -13.95 2.74 -2.92
C HIS A 203 -15.20 2.36 -3.70
N ILE A 204 -15.14 2.46 -5.02
CA ILE A 204 -16.25 2.20 -5.94
C ILE A 204 -15.93 0.96 -6.76
N VAL A 205 -16.87 0.01 -6.81
CA VAL A 205 -16.78 -1.18 -7.67
C VAL A 205 -18.04 -1.32 -8.49
N SER A 206 -17.89 -1.35 -9.81
CA SER A 206 -18.96 -1.67 -10.75
C SER A 206 -18.57 -2.91 -11.53
N ASP A 207 -19.09 -4.07 -11.10
CA ASP A 207 -18.69 -5.36 -11.65
C ASP A 207 -19.21 -5.56 -13.09
N GLU A 208 -20.42 -5.07 -13.40
CA GLU A 208 -21.00 -5.10 -14.75
C GLU A 208 -20.10 -4.37 -15.77
N HIS A 209 -19.49 -3.27 -15.36
CA HIS A 209 -18.61 -2.45 -16.20
C HIS A 209 -17.11 -2.77 -16.02
N GLY A 210 -16.76 -3.68 -15.10
CA GLY A 210 -15.37 -4.05 -14.81
C GLY A 210 -14.55 -2.94 -14.13
N VAL A 211 -15.20 -1.95 -13.53
CA VAL A 211 -14.57 -0.75 -12.95
C VAL A 211 -14.32 -0.94 -11.46
N GLU A 212 -13.15 -0.50 -11.00
CA GLU A 212 -12.81 -0.38 -9.58
C GLU A 212 -11.96 0.88 -9.39
N ILE A 213 -12.42 1.77 -8.52
CA ILE A 213 -11.83 3.09 -8.29
C ILE A 213 -11.59 3.23 -6.79
N TYR A 214 -10.41 3.71 -6.43
CA TYR A 214 -10.04 4.06 -5.07
C TYR A 214 -9.63 5.53 -5.05
N GLU A 215 -10.32 6.33 -4.26
CA GLU A 215 -10.08 7.75 -4.11
C GLU A 215 -10.09 8.12 -2.63
N ASP A 216 -9.39 9.18 -2.29
CA ASP A 216 -9.50 9.84 -0.99
C ASP A 216 -10.10 11.23 -1.24
N LEU A 217 -11.09 11.60 -0.44
CA LEU A 217 -11.64 12.93 -0.38
C LEU A 217 -11.38 13.48 1.02
N SER A 218 -10.62 14.57 1.07
CA SER A 218 -10.26 15.21 2.33
C SER A 218 -10.55 16.70 2.27
N SER A 219 -11.11 17.23 3.37
CA SER A 219 -11.31 18.66 3.59
C SER A 219 -10.40 19.20 4.69
N ASN A 220 -9.37 18.44 5.06
CA ASN A 220 -8.41 18.85 6.06
C ASN A 220 -7.33 19.76 5.45
N ASP A 221 -6.76 20.65 6.26
CA ASP A 221 -5.76 21.62 5.78
C ASP A 221 -4.35 20.99 5.61
N TYR A 222 -4.19 19.71 5.93
CA TYR A 222 -2.89 19.03 5.93
C TYR A 222 -2.63 18.24 4.65
N ASP A 223 -3.68 17.67 4.07
CA ASP A 223 -3.62 16.87 2.85
C ASP A 223 -3.90 17.76 1.64
N ALA A 224 -3.10 17.61 0.59
CA ALA A 224 -3.32 18.32 -0.68
C ALA A 224 -4.35 17.57 -1.57
N ILE A 225 -5.29 16.88 -0.94
CA ILE A 225 -6.27 16.00 -1.59
C ILE A 225 -7.54 16.82 -1.84
N ASP A 226 -8.11 16.67 -3.03
CA ASP A 226 -9.32 17.39 -3.40
C ASP A 226 -10.52 16.89 -2.59
N SER A 227 -11.29 17.81 -2.03
CA SER A 227 -12.48 17.53 -1.21
C SER A 227 -13.74 17.22 -2.01
N GLU A 228 -13.65 17.22 -3.35
CA GLU A 228 -14.79 17.13 -4.27
C GLU A 228 -14.42 16.29 -5.51
N ARG A 229 -15.41 15.57 -6.05
CA ARG A 229 -15.35 14.87 -7.33
C ARG A 229 -16.62 15.16 -8.11
N ASP A 230 -16.46 15.63 -9.34
CA ASP A 230 -17.55 15.89 -10.27
C ASP A 230 -17.70 14.78 -11.30
N ASP A 231 -18.89 14.68 -11.89
CA ASP A 231 -19.19 13.83 -13.04
C ASP A 231 -18.97 12.32 -12.77
N VAL A 232 -19.26 11.89 -11.54
CA VAL A 232 -19.14 10.50 -11.10
C VAL A 232 -20.41 9.75 -11.50
N SER A 233 -20.35 8.99 -12.60
CA SER A 233 -21.48 8.17 -13.04
C SER A 233 -21.57 6.89 -12.21
N LEU A 234 -22.72 6.68 -11.56
CA LEU A 234 -23.00 5.53 -10.70
C LEU A 234 -24.20 4.76 -11.29
N PRO A 235 -23.94 3.73 -12.12
CA PRO A 235 -24.99 2.83 -12.62
C PRO A 235 -25.52 1.91 -11.50
N THR A 236 -26.76 1.43 -11.64
CA THR A 236 -27.37 0.47 -10.70
C THR A 236 -26.49 -0.76 -10.51
N GLY A 237 -26.39 -1.26 -9.28
CA GLY A 237 -25.54 -2.40 -8.93
C GLY A 237 -24.08 -2.04 -8.63
N THR A 238 -23.69 -0.77 -8.80
CA THR A 238 -22.39 -0.27 -8.33
C THR A 238 -22.37 -0.27 -6.79
N VAL A 239 -21.30 -0.78 -6.21
CA VAL A 239 -21.09 -0.87 -4.76
C VAL A 239 -20.07 0.18 -4.33
N LEU A 240 -20.40 0.90 -3.27
CA LEU A 240 -19.54 1.92 -2.65
C LEU A 240 -19.21 1.48 -1.23
N PHE A 241 -17.92 1.45 -0.90
CA PHE A 241 -17.45 1.33 0.48
C PHE A 241 -16.78 2.64 0.88
N LEU A 242 -17.34 3.26 1.91
CA LEU A 242 -16.84 4.51 2.49
C LEU A 242 -16.18 4.20 3.83
N SER A 243 -14.94 4.64 4.01
CA SER A 243 -14.22 4.52 5.29
C SER A 243 -13.49 5.80 5.65
N GLY A 244 -13.26 6.04 6.93
CA GLY A 244 -12.64 7.26 7.43
C GLY A 244 -13.61 8.08 8.29
N ASN A 245 -13.29 9.34 8.52
CA ASN A 245 -14.03 10.20 9.44
C ASN A 245 -14.82 11.27 8.67
N GLY A 246 -16.12 11.34 8.92
CA GLY A 246 -17.01 12.38 8.40
C GLY A 246 -18.14 11.87 7.52
N THR A 247 -18.64 12.78 6.70
CA THR A 247 -19.80 12.56 5.82
C THR A 247 -19.49 13.07 4.41
N LEU A 248 -19.81 12.27 3.39
CA LEU A 248 -19.82 12.71 1.99
C LEU A 248 -21.24 13.12 1.59
N TYR A 249 -21.36 14.30 1.01
CA TYR A 249 -22.58 14.79 0.38
C TYR A 249 -22.58 14.44 -1.10
N PHE A 250 -23.65 13.81 -1.54
CA PHE A 250 -23.90 13.38 -2.92
C PHE A 250 -25.04 14.20 -3.50
N HIS A 251 -24.79 14.83 -4.64
CA HIS A 251 -25.81 15.55 -5.43
C HIS A 251 -25.88 15.01 -6.84
N SER A 252 -27.09 14.73 -7.34
CA SER A 252 -27.33 14.37 -8.74
C SER A 252 -28.54 15.11 -9.29
N SER A 253 -28.46 15.57 -10.55
CA SER A 253 -29.58 16.21 -11.25
C SER A 253 -30.32 15.26 -12.22
N ASN A 254 -29.83 14.02 -12.37
CA ASN A 254 -30.39 13.00 -13.27
C ASN A 254 -30.63 11.66 -12.54
N ALA A 255 -30.90 11.72 -11.23
CA ALA A 255 -31.13 10.55 -10.41
C ALA A 255 -32.43 9.83 -10.79
N GLN A 256 -32.37 8.50 -10.88
CA GLN A 256 -33.51 7.61 -11.12
C GLN A 256 -34.25 7.30 -9.79
N VAL A 257 -34.80 8.34 -9.16
CA VAL A 257 -35.40 8.25 -7.81
C VAL A 257 -36.58 7.26 -7.72
N ASP A 258 -37.36 7.12 -8.80
CA ASP A 258 -38.51 6.22 -8.85
C ASP A 258 -38.11 4.74 -8.90
N ALA A 259 -36.83 4.44 -9.17
CA ALA A 259 -36.30 3.07 -9.23
C ALA A 259 -35.84 2.55 -7.86
N LEU A 260 -35.78 3.39 -6.83
CA LEU A 260 -35.36 2.96 -5.49
C LEU A 260 -36.41 2.05 -4.84
N PRO A 261 -35.98 0.97 -4.16
CA PRO A 261 -36.88 0.13 -3.40
C PRO A 261 -37.50 0.93 -2.27
N THR A 262 -38.83 0.85 -2.15
CA THR A 262 -39.59 1.47 -1.05
C THR A 262 -39.95 0.47 0.05
N GLU A 263 -39.72 -0.82 -0.19
CA GLU A 263 -40.04 -1.88 0.74
C GLU A 263 -38.81 -2.28 1.55
N THR A 264 -38.85 -1.94 2.85
CA THR A 264 -37.91 -2.43 3.84
C THR A 264 -38.64 -3.29 4.87
N ALA A 265 -37.93 -4.25 5.46
CA ALA A 265 -38.41 -5.06 6.55
C ALA A 265 -37.51 -4.87 7.78
N PRO A 266 -38.03 -5.10 9.01
CA PRO A 266 -37.18 -5.21 10.18
C PRO A 266 -36.14 -6.31 9.96
N ASN A 267 -34.92 -6.06 10.44
CA ASN A 267 -33.87 -7.07 10.40
C ASN A 267 -34.30 -8.31 11.21
N PRO A 268 -34.19 -9.52 10.65
CA PRO A 268 -34.54 -10.75 11.38
C PRO A 268 -33.62 -11.01 12.60
N LEU A 269 -32.43 -10.41 12.62
CA LEU A 269 -31.48 -10.49 13.72
C LEU A 269 -31.80 -9.43 14.79
N VAL A 270 -31.67 -9.80 16.06
CA VAL A 270 -32.10 -8.96 17.20
C VAL A 270 -31.06 -8.85 18.33
N GLY A 271 -29.89 -9.45 18.18
CA GLY A 271 -28.85 -9.46 19.21
C GLY A 271 -27.51 -8.97 18.67
N ASP A 272 -26.88 -8.10 19.45
CA ASP A 272 -25.54 -7.60 19.15
C ASP A 272 -24.50 -8.69 19.41
N ALA A 273 -23.46 -8.71 18.58
CA ALA A 273 -22.29 -9.56 18.77
C ALA A 273 -21.04 -8.69 18.96
N ALA A 274 -20.25 -8.96 19.98
CA ALA A 274 -19.02 -8.22 20.25
C ALA A 274 -17.81 -9.16 20.22
N TYR A 275 -16.76 -8.74 19.54
CA TYR A 275 -15.51 -9.47 19.39
C TYR A 275 -14.36 -8.60 19.89
N THR A 276 -13.60 -9.12 20.84
CA THR A 276 -12.45 -8.42 21.45
C THR A 276 -11.17 -9.17 21.13
N LEU A 277 -10.20 -8.45 20.57
CA LEU A 277 -8.81 -8.88 20.43
C LEU A 277 -8.03 -8.31 21.61
N SER A 278 -7.27 -9.15 22.28
CA SER A 278 -6.40 -8.69 23.36
C SER A 278 -5.21 -7.89 22.82
N ASP A 279 -4.53 -7.17 23.71
CA ASP A 279 -3.23 -6.53 23.45
C ASP A 279 -2.12 -7.47 22.91
N SER A 280 -2.31 -8.79 23.02
CA SER A 280 -1.34 -9.80 22.59
C SER A 280 -1.69 -10.50 21.27
N ASP A 281 -2.91 -10.29 20.76
CA ASP A 281 -3.41 -10.93 19.53
C ASP A 281 -3.26 -9.99 18.33
N GLU A 282 -2.50 -10.41 17.31
CA GLU A 282 -2.33 -9.59 16.10
C GLU A 282 -3.58 -9.54 15.22
N SER A 283 -4.30 -10.67 15.10
CA SER A 283 -5.50 -10.75 14.25
C SER A 283 -6.46 -11.86 14.69
N LEU A 284 -7.75 -11.64 14.46
CA LEU A 284 -8.84 -12.59 14.63
C LEU A 284 -9.54 -12.78 13.29
N TYR A 285 -9.70 -14.03 12.89
CA TYR A 285 -10.38 -14.42 11.66
C TYR A 285 -11.72 -15.04 12.03
N LEU A 286 -12.78 -14.52 11.43
CA LEU A 286 -14.17 -14.91 11.68
C LEU A 286 -14.80 -15.30 10.34
N LEU A 287 -15.59 -16.38 10.34
CA LEU A 287 -16.33 -16.82 9.17
C LEU A 287 -17.84 -16.60 9.37
N VAL A 288 -18.47 -15.91 8.44
CA VAL A 288 -19.92 -15.67 8.47
C VAL A 288 -20.66 -16.97 8.12
N GLY A 289 -21.60 -17.37 8.98
CA GLY A 289 -22.25 -18.69 8.98
C GLY A 289 -21.72 -19.62 10.07
N GLU A 290 -20.50 -19.39 10.58
CA GLU A 290 -19.92 -20.16 11.68
C GLU A 290 -19.77 -19.30 12.96
N ASP A 291 -19.05 -18.19 12.86
CA ASP A 291 -18.73 -17.29 13.99
C ASP A 291 -19.66 -16.08 14.08
N ILE A 292 -20.20 -15.63 12.95
CA ILE A 292 -21.11 -14.48 12.81
C ILE A 292 -22.36 -14.97 12.04
N GLU A 293 -23.57 -14.63 12.50
CA GLU A 293 -24.78 -14.95 11.73
C GLU A 293 -24.83 -14.10 10.43
N PRO A 294 -25.26 -14.63 9.27
CA PRO A 294 -25.40 -13.81 8.07
C PRO A 294 -26.46 -12.71 8.24
N GLY A 295 -26.16 -11.49 7.82
CA GLY A 295 -27.08 -10.36 7.97
C GLY A 295 -26.48 -9.00 7.61
N VAL A 296 -27.24 -7.94 7.90
CA VAL A 296 -26.80 -6.55 7.72
C VAL A 296 -26.55 -5.93 9.09
N TYR A 297 -25.39 -5.33 9.25
CA TYR A 297 -24.91 -4.82 10.54
C TYR A 297 -24.39 -3.39 10.42
N ASP A 298 -24.60 -2.63 11.49
CA ASP A 298 -23.78 -1.47 11.81
C ASP A 298 -22.61 -1.96 12.68
N VAL A 299 -21.39 -1.68 12.23
CA VAL A 299 -20.15 -2.14 12.85
C VAL A 299 -19.52 -0.99 13.61
N THR A 300 -19.48 -1.06 14.93
CA THR A 300 -18.96 0.00 15.79
C THR A 300 -17.71 -0.47 16.53
N CYS A 301 -16.64 0.33 16.49
CA CYS A 301 -15.49 0.11 17.36
C CYS A 301 -15.78 0.71 18.74
N THR A 302 -15.94 -0.14 19.75
CA THR A 302 -16.32 0.30 21.11
C THR A 302 -15.14 0.45 22.06
N ALA A 303 -13.97 -0.08 21.70
CA ALA A 303 -12.75 0.09 22.47
C ALA A 303 -11.51 -0.12 21.60
N GLY A 304 -10.49 0.72 21.80
CA GLY A 304 -9.18 0.57 21.17
C GLY A 304 -9.16 1.05 19.73
N THR A 305 -8.21 0.53 18.96
CA THR A 305 -8.05 0.88 17.55
C THR A 305 -7.47 -0.29 16.78
N GLY A 306 -7.94 -0.45 15.55
CA GLY A 306 -7.55 -1.56 14.70
C GLY A 306 -8.26 -1.51 13.35
N TYR A 307 -7.96 -2.50 12.51
CA TYR A 307 -8.67 -2.67 11.24
C TYR A 307 -9.83 -3.64 11.38
N PHE A 308 -10.97 -3.25 10.82
CA PHE A 308 -12.06 -4.15 10.44
C PHE A 308 -12.00 -4.34 8.93
N SER A 309 -11.91 -5.58 8.48
CA SER A 309 -11.84 -5.90 7.05
C SER A 309 -12.67 -7.12 6.69
N PHE A 310 -13.19 -7.13 5.47
CA PHE A 310 -14.00 -8.22 4.95
C PHE A 310 -13.92 -8.25 3.41
N VAL A 311 -14.19 -9.42 2.84
CA VAL A 311 -14.16 -9.61 1.39
C VAL A 311 -15.57 -9.80 0.87
N LEU A 312 -16.00 -8.93 -0.04
CA LEU A 312 -17.29 -9.05 -0.71
C LEU A 312 -17.11 -9.78 -2.05
N PRO A 313 -17.77 -10.93 -2.25
CA PRO A 313 -17.78 -11.58 -3.55
C PRO A 313 -18.65 -10.78 -4.54
N MET A 314 -18.10 -10.49 -5.73
CA MET A 314 -18.82 -9.86 -6.83
C MET A 314 -19.21 -10.92 -7.89
N GLU A 315 -20.20 -10.63 -8.74
CA GLU A 315 -20.81 -11.60 -9.66
C GLU A 315 -19.82 -12.24 -10.64
N ASN A 316 -18.88 -11.47 -11.21
CA ASN A 316 -17.92 -11.94 -12.20
C ASN A 316 -16.62 -12.51 -11.59
N THR A 317 -16.69 -13.14 -10.42
CA THR A 317 -15.55 -13.74 -9.68
C THR A 317 -14.48 -12.74 -9.21
N ARG A 318 -14.77 -11.44 -9.29
CA ARG A 318 -13.98 -10.40 -8.64
C ARG A 318 -14.34 -10.36 -7.16
N THR A 319 -13.40 -9.92 -6.34
CA THR A 319 -13.61 -9.71 -4.90
C THR A 319 -13.31 -8.27 -4.58
N MET A 320 -14.24 -7.58 -3.94
CA MET A 320 -14.00 -6.27 -3.37
C MET A 320 -13.42 -6.47 -1.96
N TYR A 321 -12.21 -5.97 -1.73
CA TYR A 321 -11.59 -5.99 -0.40
C TYR A 321 -11.95 -4.69 0.32
N CYS A 322 -12.76 -4.80 1.36
CA CYS A 322 -13.19 -3.68 2.19
C CYS A 322 -12.36 -3.67 3.47
N SER A 323 -11.71 -2.55 3.79
CA SER A 323 -10.98 -2.40 5.06
C SER A 323 -11.11 -0.98 5.59
N ALA A 324 -11.44 -0.85 6.86
CA ALA A 324 -11.50 0.44 7.55
C ALA A 324 -10.62 0.40 8.81
N TRP A 325 -9.84 1.46 9.01
CA TRP A 325 -9.24 1.74 10.31
C TRP A 325 -10.31 2.33 11.22
N LEU A 326 -10.53 1.70 12.37
CA LEU A 326 -11.54 2.13 13.34
C LEU A 326 -10.89 2.49 14.68
N TYR A 327 -11.52 3.43 15.36
CA TYR A 327 -11.17 3.89 16.69
C TYR A 327 -12.40 3.95 17.59
N GLY A 328 -12.23 3.61 18.86
CA GLY A 328 -13.29 3.67 19.86
C GLY A 328 -12.78 3.92 21.27
N ASP A 329 -13.38 4.90 21.93
CA ASP A 329 -13.20 5.20 23.35
C ASP A 329 -14.55 5.63 23.99
N PRO A 330 -14.61 5.96 25.29
CA PRO A 330 -15.86 6.36 25.94
C PRO A 330 -16.51 7.64 25.41
N ASP A 331 -15.78 8.50 24.71
CA ASP A 331 -16.23 9.81 24.22
C ASP A 331 -16.52 9.80 22.71
N TYR A 332 -15.89 8.91 21.94
CA TYR A 332 -16.02 8.82 20.49
C TYR A 332 -15.84 7.39 19.97
N VAL A 333 -16.68 6.99 19.01
CA VAL A 333 -16.61 5.68 18.35
C VAL A 333 -16.83 5.80 16.85
N ASP A 334 -15.99 5.14 16.07
CA ASP A 334 -16.23 4.96 14.64
C ASP A 334 -17.30 3.91 14.39
N THR A 335 -18.15 4.14 13.41
CA THR A 335 -19.21 3.21 12.99
C THR A 335 -19.28 3.12 11.48
N LEU A 336 -19.23 1.90 10.95
CA LEU A 336 -19.56 1.60 9.55
C LEU A 336 -21.03 1.20 9.46
N ARG A 337 -21.79 1.81 8.56
CA ARG A 337 -23.22 1.53 8.36
C ARG A 337 -23.45 0.47 7.30
N HIS A 338 -24.54 -0.29 7.48
CA HIS A 338 -25.10 -1.18 6.45
C HIS A 338 -24.13 -2.24 5.89
N ILE A 339 -23.22 -2.73 6.73
CA ILE A 339 -22.28 -3.78 6.34
C ILE A 339 -23.06 -5.08 6.14
N THR A 340 -23.20 -5.47 4.88
CA THR A 340 -23.87 -6.71 4.48
C THR A 340 -22.87 -7.86 4.50
N LEU A 341 -23.10 -8.82 5.39
CA LEU A 341 -22.27 -10.01 5.56
C LEU A 341 -23.06 -11.25 5.14
N THR A 342 -22.71 -11.80 3.97
CA THR A 342 -23.31 -13.04 3.46
C THR A 342 -22.59 -14.28 3.99
N GLU A 343 -23.24 -15.44 3.92
CA GLU A 343 -22.62 -16.74 4.24
C GLU A 343 -21.26 -16.89 3.51
N ASP A 344 -20.30 -17.53 4.16
CA ASP A 344 -18.92 -17.74 3.71
C ASP A 344 -18.05 -16.46 3.59
N THR A 345 -18.54 -15.29 4.01
CA THR A 345 -17.73 -14.06 4.05
C THR A 345 -16.64 -14.17 5.11
N GLU A 346 -15.38 -13.95 4.73
CA GLU A 346 -14.25 -13.86 5.65
C GLU A 346 -14.16 -12.45 6.24
N VAL A 347 -14.21 -12.35 7.57
CA VAL A 347 -14.04 -11.11 8.32
C VAL A 347 -12.75 -11.21 9.13
N THR A 348 -11.92 -10.18 9.04
CA THR A 348 -10.66 -10.09 9.80
C THR A 348 -10.64 -8.82 10.63
N LEU A 349 -10.39 -9.01 11.92
CA LEU A 349 -10.04 -7.94 12.84
C LEU A 349 -8.52 -7.97 13.04
N SER A 350 -7.85 -6.83 12.96
CA SER A 350 -6.41 -6.74 13.17
C SER A 350 -6.08 -5.63 14.15
N ASN A 351 -5.43 -5.98 15.26
CA ASN A 351 -5.02 -5.06 16.30
C ASN A 351 -3.54 -4.69 16.09
N TYR A 352 -3.27 -3.39 15.98
CA TYR A 352 -1.93 -2.84 15.83
C TYR A 352 -1.52 -1.97 17.02
N SER A 353 -2.28 -2.04 18.11
CA SER A 353 -2.08 -1.26 19.32
C SER A 353 -1.77 -2.15 20.52
N ASP A 354 -1.12 -1.58 21.54
CA ASP A 354 -0.87 -2.26 22.83
C ASP A 354 -2.13 -2.24 23.74
N MET A 355 -3.33 -2.11 23.17
CA MET A 355 -4.60 -2.03 23.87
C MET A 355 -5.59 -3.02 23.28
N ASP A 356 -6.58 -3.44 24.07
CA ASP A 356 -7.66 -4.29 23.57
C ASP A 356 -8.45 -3.56 22.47
N PHE A 357 -8.73 -4.27 21.37
CA PHE A 357 -9.54 -3.79 20.26
C PHE A 357 -10.88 -4.54 20.24
N THR A 358 -11.99 -3.82 20.41
CA THR A 358 -13.34 -4.41 20.45
C THR A 358 -14.23 -3.81 19.38
N VAL A 359 -14.80 -4.70 18.55
CA VAL A 359 -15.79 -4.36 17.53
C VAL A 359 -17.12 -5.01 17.90
N THR A 360 -18.19 -4.21 17.84
CA THR A 360 -19.57 -4.64 18.06
C THR A 360 -20.33 -4.59 16.75
N LEU A 361 -20.93 -5.70 16.35
CA LEU A 361 -21.84 -5.85 15.23
C LEU A 361 -23.27 -5.73 15.78
N THR A 362 -23.93 -4.62 15.45
CA THR A 362 -25.32 -4.37 15.82
C THR A 362 -26.18 -4.59 14.57
N PRO A 363 -27.17 -5.49 14.57
CA PRO A 363 -28.06 -5.62 13.43
C PRO A 363 -28.68 -4.27 13.04
N SER A 364 -28.56 -3.87 11.77
CA SER A 364 -29.17 -2.62 11.31
C SER A 364 -30.70 -2.68 11.49
N GLU A 365 -31.38 -1.57 11.80
CA GLU A 365 -32.81 -1.59 12.16
C GLU A 365 -33.70 -2.19 11.06
N THR A 366 -33.37 -1.88 9.80
CA THR A 366 -34.11 -2.30 8.62
C THR A 366 -33.18 -2.88 7.58
N VAL A 367 -33.72 -3.83 6.80
CA VAL A 367 -33.06 -4.43 5.64
C VAL A 367 -33.97 -4.32 4.43
N TYR A 368 -33.38 -4.24 3.23
CA TYR A 368 -34.15 -4.29 2.00
C TYR A 368 -34.71 -5.71 1.80
N VAL A 369 -35.96 -5.79 1.35
CA VAL A 369 -36.57 -7.07 0.99
C VAL A 369 -36.09 -7.41 -0.43
N HIS A 370 -35.27 -8.45 -0.56
CA HIS A 370 -34.96 -9.02 -1.87
C HIS A 370 -36.14 -9.91 -2.29
N GLU A 371 -36.82 -9.58 -3.40
CA GLU A 371 -37.89 -10.42 -4.00
C GLU A 371 -37.38 -11.73 -4.61
#